data_AF-A0A3M7KUJ3-F1
#
_entry.id   AF-A0A3M7KUJ3-F1
#
_cell.length_a   1.000
_cell.length_b   1.000
_cell.length_c   1.000
_cell.angle_alpha   90.00
_cell.angle_beta   90.00
_cell.angle_gamma   90.00
#
_symmetry.space_group_name_H-M   'P 1'
#
loop_
_entity.id
_entity.type
_entity.pdbx_description
1 polymer ?
#
loop_
_entity_poly.entity_id
_entity_poly.type
_entity_poly.pdbx_seq_one_letter_code
_entity_poly.pdbx_strand_id
1 'polypeptide(L)'
;MMGPSENQYEEMRAHRIAANAERLRSRLQTPSSAAVQTAAAATQPAAPVRRPRLAFTEMELGTGPEIEAPFTLRSIGKCVTVWDLGCIHRAAWADRYWSSPGCLYHHAYPVGYRASKTVFGREYEMSIGLGEAGPVFKIRALSGPGQEFEGPTPTQPWTAVCLAHRTGQRISGPQYFGFSDALTQRAIAGLYDARELAAALKEGTARAEELCGEERAVREFVGLPGVGRGVATSLALTEALGGRRHTCLRSLRAWARQEGTGHAQQLEDWLRTSSELPGSTLRWPAWQLRIVPGLMRDIAGAHRS
;
A
#
# COMPACT_ATOMS: atom_id res chain seq x y z
N MET A 1 12.43 8.51 13.83
CA MET A 1 12.48 7.18 14.49
C MET A 1 12.51 6.09 13.42
N MET A 2 13.49 5.16 13.41
CA MET A 2 13.50 4.05 12.43
C MET A 2 12.30 3.13 12.73
N GLY A 3 11.53 2.79 11.69
CA GLY A 3 10.40 1.86 11.82
C GLY A 3 10.85 0.43 12.13
N PRO A 4 9.90 -0.47 12.47
CA PRO A 4 10.22 -1.88 12.65
C PRO A 4 10.85 -2.47 11.38
N SER A 5 11.92 -3.24 11.52
CA SER A 5 12.52 -4.02 10.44
C SER A 5 11.61 -5.18 10.03
N GLU A 6 11.89 -5.83 8.89
CA GLU A 6 11.15 -7.02 8.44
C GLU A 6 11.14 -8.12 9.52
N ASN A 7 12.27 -8.37 10.19
CA ASN A 7 12.35 -9.31 11.32
C ASN A 7 11.46 -8.88 12.49
N GLN A 8 11.40 -7.59 12.82
CA GLN A 8 10.52 -7.09 13.89
C GLN A 8 9.03 -7.24 13.51
N TYR A 9 8.70 -7.10 12.22
CA TYR A 9 7.37 -7.40 11.71
C TYR A 9 7.04 -8.90 11.81
N GLU A 10 8.00 -9.78 11.53
CA GLU A 10 7.85 -11.22 11.73
C GLU A 10 7.69 -11.59 13.21
N GLU A 11 8.42 -10.94 14.12
CA GLU A 11 8.28 -11.12 15.57
C GLU A 11 6.92 -10.65 16.07
N MET A 12 6.47 -9.46 15.65
CA MET A 12 5.13 -8.95 15.98
C MET A 12 4.03 -9.89 15.46
N ARG A 13 4.23 -10.44 14.26
CA ARG A 13 3.35 -11.46 13.67
C ARG A 13 3.36 -12.75 14.49
N ALA A 14 4.53 -13.27 14.84
CA ALA A 14 4.66 -14.49 15.64
C ALA A 14 4.03 -14.32 17.02
N HIS A 15 4.23 -13.18 17.66
CA HIS A 15 3.62 -12.86 18.96
C HIS A 15 2.10 -12.81 18.86
N ARG A 16 1.53 -12.20 17.81
CA ARG A 16 0.09 -12.21 17.60
C ARG A 16 -0.46 -13.62 17.31
N ILE A 17 0.22 -14.39 16.47
CA ILE A 17 -0.18 -15.79 16.19
C ILE A 17 -0.20 -16.60 17.49
N ALA A 18 0.82 -16.44 18.35
CA ALA A 18 0.89 -17.10 19.64
C ALA A 18 -0.24 -16.66 20.57
N ALA A 19 -0.48 -15.35 20.67
CA ALA A 19 -1.56 -14.78 21.49
C ALA A 19 -2.95 -15.25 21.01
N ASN A 20 -3.17 -15.35 19.70
CA ASN A 20 -4.43 -15.84 19.14
C ASN A 20 -4.58 -17.35 19.38
N ALA A 21 -3.51 -18.14 19.22
CA ALA A 21 -3.52 -19.57 19.51
C ALA A 21 -3.84 -19.84 20.99
N GLU A 22 -3.34 -19.02 21.90
CA GLU A 22 -3.61 -19.10 23.33
C GLU A 22 -5.08 -18.73 23.66
N ARG A 23 -5.61 -17.65 23.08
CA ARG A 23 -7.04 -17.29 23.20
C ARG A 23 -7.98 -18.34 22.63
N LEU A 24 -7.61 -18.96 21.51
CA LEU A 24 -8.40 -20.03 20.90
C LEU A 24 -8.42 -21.26 21.82
N ARG A 25 -7.27 -21.63 22.39
CA ARG A 25 -7.16 -22.71 23.38
C ARG A 25 -7.99 -22.42 24.63
N SER A 26 -7.97 -21.19 25.14
CA SER A 26 -8.74 -20.82 26.33
C SER A 26 -10.25 -20.86 26.06
N ARG A 27 -10.70 -20.41 24.89
CA ARG A 27 -12.12 -20.45 24.49
C ARG A 27 -12.65 -21.87 24.23
N LEU A 28 -11.79 -22.78 23.76
CA LEU A 28 -12.15 -24.21 23.58
C LEU A 28 -12.23 -24.97 24.91
N GLN A 29 -11.72 -24.41 26.01
CA GLN A 29 -11.76 -24.99 27.35
C GLN A 29 -12.94 -24.49 28.21
N THR A 30 -13.68 -23.47 27.76
CA THR A 30 -14.85 -22.95 28.47
C THR A 30 -16.15 -23.52 27.89
N PRO A 31 -17.02 -24.19 28.67
CA PRO A 31 -18.32 -24.60 28.18
C PRO A 31 -19.22 -23.38 27.92
N SER A 32 -19.70 -23.26 26.68
CA SER A 32 -20.55 -22.17 26.19
C SER A 32 -21.97 -22.25 26.80
N SER A 33 -22.38 -21.21 27.51
CA SER A 33 -23.78 -20.97 27.91
C SER A 33 -24.32 -19.78 27.10
N ALA A 34 -25.43 -20.02 26.40
CA ALA A 34 -26.02 -19.16 25.38
C ALA A 34 -26.69 -17.88 25.89
N ALA A 35 -26.84 -16.89 25.00
CA ALA A 35 -28.08 -16.11 24.88
C ALA A 35 -28.13 -15.38 23.51
N VAL A 36 -28.99 -15.86 22.61
CA VAL A 36 -29.46 -15.11 21.45
C VAL A 36 -30.74 -14.39 21.88
N GLN A 37 -30.80 -13.07 21.71
CA GLN A 37 -32.06 -12.33 21.80
C GLN A 37 -32.32 -11.58 20.49
N THR A 38 -33.48 -11.90 19.93
CA THR A 38 -34.18 -11.30 18.80
C THR A 38 -34.79 -9.96 19.19
N ALA A 39 -34.78 -8.99 18.27
CA ALA A 39 -35.74 -7.89 18.27
C ALA A 39 -36.09 -7.49 16.84
N ALA A 40 -37.40 -7.48 16.57
CA ALA A 40 -38.02 -7.04 15.32
C ALA A 40 -38.81 -5.75 15.58
N ALA A 41 -38.80 -4.79 14.64
CA ALA A 41 -39.88 -3.81 14.46
C ALA A 41 -39.82 -3.03 13.13
N ALA A 42 -40.88 -3.21 12.34
CA ALA A 42 -41.68 -2.29 11.52
C ALA A 42 -41.09 -1.28 10.49
N THR A 43 -41.73 -1.34 9.32
CA THR A 43 -41.60 -0.68 8.00
C THR A 43 -42.14 0.76 7.91
N GLN A 44 -41.56 1.63 7.06
CA GLN A 44 -42.23 2.31 5.92
C GLN A 44 -41.25 3.12 5.02
N PRO A 45 -41.58 3.34 3.72
CA PRO A 45 -40.58 3.61 2.67
C PRO A 45 -40.36 5.11 2.42
N ALA A 46 -39.10 5.49 2.21
CA ALA A 46 -38.72 6.81 1.73
C ALA A 46 -37.89 6.70 0.43
N ALA A 47 -38.11 7.69 -0.44
CA ALA A 47 -37.56 7.87 -1.80
C ALA A 47 -36.01 7.69 -1.89
N PRO A 48 -35.42 7.51 -3.10
CA PRO A 48 -34.07 6.97 -3.24
C PRO A 48 -33.00 7.98 -2.82
N VAL A 49 -32.64 7.94 -1.54
CA VAL A 49 -31.51 8.68 -0.98
C VAL A 49 -30.22 7.99 -1.43
N ARG A 50 -29.34 8.73 -2.11
CA ARG A 50 -27.94 8.31 -2.30
C ARG A 50 -27.35 8.02 -0.92
N ARG A 51 -27.15 6.75 -0.57
CA ARG A 51 -26.67 6.34 0.76
C ARG A 51 -25.35 7.07 1.07
N PRO A 52 -25.25 7.78 2.21
CA PRO A 52 -23.99 8.37 2.62
C PRO A 52 -23.04 7.23 2.99
N ARG A 53 -22.01 7.01 2.17
CA ARG A 53 -20.98 5.97 2.28
C ARG A 53 -20.42 5.85 3.72
N LEU A 54 -20.29 6.99 4.40
CA LEU A 54 -19.86 7.14 5.79
C LEU A 54 -20.70 6.34 6.81
N ALA A 55 -22.04 6.43 6.74
CA ALA A 55 -22.91 5.74 7.70
C ALA A 55 -22.85 4.21 7.55
N PHE A 56 -22.60 3.73 6.32
CA PHE A 56 -22.42 2.31 6.04
C PHE A 56 -21.07 1.81 6.59
N THR A 57 -20.00 2.58 6.40
CA THR A 57 -18.67 2.27 6.93
C THR A 57 -18.61 2.33 8.46
N GLU A 58 -19.29 3.29 9.08
CA GLU A 58 -19.33 3.44 10.54
C GLU A 58 -20.03 2.25 11.23
N MET A 59 -21.15 1.79 10.65
CA MET A 59 -21.88 0.62 11.14
C MET A 59 -21.06 -0.68 11.01
N GLU A 60 -20.26 -0.81 9.95
CA GLU A 60 -19.45 -2.01 9.70
C GLU A 60 -18.15 -2.04 10.50
N LEU A 61 -17.53 -0.89 10.77
CA LEU A 61 -16.25 -0.81 11.45
C LEU A 61 -16.36 -0.64 12.97
N GLY A 62 -17.41 0.02 13.50
CA GLY A 62 -17.45 0.48 14.89
C GLY A 62 -18.12 -0.42 15.93
N THR A 63 -19.14 -1.21 15.58
CA THR A 63 -20.12 -1.72 16.58
C THR A 63 -20.54 -3.19 16.44
N GLY A 64 -19.60 -4.13 16.36
CA GLY A 64 -19.93 -5.55 16.19
C GLY A 64 -18.83 -6.51 16.64
N PRO A 65 -18.88 -7.79 16.25
CA PRO A 65 -17.94 -8.79 16.73
C PRO A 65 -16.52 -8.52 16.23
N GLU A 66 -15.53 -8.86 17.07
CA GLU A 66 -14.13 -8.94 16.67
C GLU A 66 -13.95 -10.12 15.70
N ILE A 67 -13.25 -9.89 14.59
CA ILE A 67 -12.99 -10.91 13.56
C ILE A 67 -11.50 -11.20 13.56
N GLU A 68 -11.15 -12.46 13.81
CA GLU A 68 -9.78 -12.95 13.79
C GLU A 68 -9.57 -13.90 12.60
N ALA A 69 -8.37 -13.87 12.01
CA ALA A 69 -7.96 -14.81 10.99
C ALA A 69 -7.62 -16.20 11.60
N PRO A 70 -7.88 -17.32 10.90
CA PRO A 70 -8.34 -17.37 9.52
C PRO A 70 -9.87 -17.24 9.35
N PHE A 71 -10.31 -16.62 8.25
CA PHE A 71 -11.72 -16.57 7.86
C PHE A 71 -11.89 -16.58 6.33
N THR A 72 -13.05 -17.02 5.85
CA THR A 72 -13.36 -17.12 4.42
C THR A 72 -14.54 -16.23 4.02
N LEU A 73 -14.31 -15.41 3.00
CA LEU A 73 -15.26 -14.47 2.42
C LEU A 73 -15.99 -15.13 1.25
N ARG A 74 -17.25 -15.53 1.47
CA ARG A 74 -18.11 -16.10 0.41
C ARG A 74 -18.90 -15.04 -0.36
N SER A 75 -19.04 -13.85 0.22
CA SER A 75 -19.74 -12.66 -0.28
C SER A 75 -19.12 -12.07 -1.56
N ILE A 76 -17.80 -12.21 -1.74
CA ILE A 76 -17.10 -11.82 -2.95
C ILE A 76 -17.01 -13.05 -3.85
N GLY A 77 -17.60 -13.01 -5.04
CA GLY A 77 -17.91 -14.15 -5.93
C GLY A 77 -16.78 -15.07 -6.42
N LYS A 78 -15.64 -15.13 -5.73
CA LYS A 78 -14.52 -16.05 -5.95
C LYS A 78 -13.81 -16.37 -4.62
N CYS A 79 -14.54 -16.75 -3.57
CA CYS A 79 -14.07 -17.15 -2.23
C CYS A 79 -12.62 -16.77 -1.87
N VAL A 80 -12.44 -15.73 -1.05
CA VAL A 80 -11.11 -15.36 -0.51
C VAL A 80 -10.99 -15.91 0.90
N THR A 81 -9.91 -16.63 1.19
CA THR A 81 -9.58 -17.04 2.57
C THR A 81 -8.47 -16.15 3.09
N VAL A 82 -8.75 -15.37 4.12
CA VAL A 82 -7.75 -14.56 4.83
C VAL A 82 -7.11 -15.44 5.89
N TRP A 83 -5.79 -15.61 5.82
CA TRP A 83 -5.01 -16.45 6.72
C TRP A 83 -4.34 -15.66 7.83
N ASP A 84 -3.94 -14.42 7.54
CA ASP A 84 -3.25 -13.54 8.47
C ASP A 84 -3.57 -12.09 8.13
N LEU A 85 -3.87 -11.27 9.13
CA LEU A 85 -4.22 -9.87 8.91
C LEU A 85 -3.02 -8.96 8.80
N GLY A 86 -1.79 -9.41 9.08
CA GLY A 86 -0.61 -8.53 9.18
C GLY A 86 -0.76 -7.44 10.25
N CYS A 87 0.03 -6.37 10.21
CA CYS A 87 -0.05 -5.27 11.18
C CYS A 87 0.06 -3.90 10.50
N ILE A 88 -0.47 -2.88 11.17
CA ILE A 88 -0.54 -1.53 10.61
C ILE A 88 0.86 -0.90 10.63
N HIS A 89 1.29 -0.42 9.46
CA HIS A 89 2.56 0.28 9.33
C HIS A 89 2.41 1.74 9.76
N ARG A 90 3.18 2.15 10.78
CA ARG A 90 3.10 3.48 11.41
C ARG A 90 4.39 4.31 11.28
N ALA A 91 5.39 3.79 10.56
CA ALA A 91 6.70 4.43 10.44
C ALA A 91 6.81 5.31 9.18
N ALA A 92 8.03 5.59 8.72
CA ALA A 92 8.28 6.34 7.50
C ALA A 92 7.47 5.76 6.32
N TRP A 93 6.83 6.63 5.55
CA TRP A 93 5.91 6.27 4.47
C TRP A 93 4.57 5.70 4.91
N ALA A 94 4.17 5.89 6.18
CA ALA A 94 2.86 5.48 6.69
C ALA A 94 1.71 5.82 5.76
N ASP A 95 1.70 7.02 5.15
CA ASP A 95 0.65 7.46 4.23
C ASP A 95 0.48 6.55 3.00
N ARG A 96 1.51 5.81 2.60
CA ARG A 96 1.50 4.90 1.45
C ARG A 96 0.96 3.52 1.76
N TYR A 97 0.90 3.17 3.03
CA TYR A 97 0.26 1.95 3.51
C TYR A 97 -1.24 2.16 3.71
N TRP A 98 -1.84 3.15 3.06
CA TRP A 98 -3.28 3.37 3.05
C TRP A 98 -3.82 3.37 1.62
N SER A 99 -5.03 2.87 1.47
CA SER A 99 -5.77 2.94 0.22
C SER A 99 -6.03 4.38 -0.19
N SER A 100 -6.43 4.59 -1.44
CA SER A 100 -6.92 5.92 -1.82
C SER A 100 -8.28 6.20 -1.18
N PRO A 101 -8.58 7.46 -0.82
CA PRO A 101 -9.91 7.87 -0.35
C PRO A 101 -11.06 7.47 -1.28
N GLY A 102 -10.80 7.30 -2.58
CA GLY A 102 -11.79 6.88 -3.56
C GLY A 102 -12.18 5.40 -3.49
N CYS A 103 -11.41 4.54 -2.80
CA CYS A 103 -11.69 3.11 -2.65
C CYS A 103 -12.99 2.86 -1.89
N LEU A 104 -13.68 1.72 -2.18
CA LEU A 104 -14.98 1.39 -1.56
C LEU A 104 -14.97 1.64 -0.05
N TYR A 105 -13.91 1.16 0.58
CA TYR A 105 -13.52 1.45 1.95
C TYR A 105 -12.14 2.09 1.94
N HIS A 106 -11.97 3.15 2.73
CA HIS A 106 -10.66 3.72 2.99
C HIS A 106 -9.99 2.99 4.17
N HIS A 107 -8.86 2.34 3.94
CA HIS A 107 -8.24 1.41 4.89
C HIS A 107 -6.73 1.33 4.75
N ALA A 108 -6.06 0.85 5.80
CA ALA A 108 -4.65 0.53 5.77
C ALA A 108 -4.40 -0.81 5.05
N TYR A 109 -3.21 -0.95 4.47
CA TYR A 109 -2.64 -2.16 3.90
C TYR A 109 -1.67 -2.76 4.93
N PRO A 110 -2.09 -3.77 5.71
CA PRO A 110 -1.24 -4.28 6.79
C PRO A 110 -0.05 -5.07 6.25
N VAL A 111 1.13 -4.84 6.83
CA VAL A 111 2.34 -5.61 6.51
C VAL A 111 2.24 -7.01 7.14
N GLY A 112 2.51 -8.04 6.34
CA GLY A 112 2.31 -9.45 6.70
C GLY A 112 0.90 -9.97 6.45
N TYR A 113 0.02 -9.18 5.82
CA TYR A 113 -1.29 -9.67 5.37
C TYR A 113 -1.11 -10.87 4.45
N ARG A 114 -1.92 -11.92 4.63
CA ARG A 114 -1.90 -13.12 3.80
C ARG A 114 -3.31 -13.62 3.55
N ALA A 115 -3.62 -13.89 2.29
CA ALA A 115 -4.88 -14.48 1.86
C ALA A 115 -4.67 -15.43 0.68
N SER A 116 -5.54 -16.42 0.47
CA SER A 116 -5.56 -17.24 -0.73
C SER A 116 -6.88 -17.15 -1.48
N LYS A 117 -6.82 -17.43 -2.78
CA LYS A 117 -7.96 -17.38 -3.69
C LYS A 117 -7.73 -18.28 -4.89
N THR A 118 -8.79 -18.95 -5.35
CA THR A 118 -8.76 -19.69 -6.61
C THR A 118 -9.19 -18.81 -7.78
N VAL A 119 -8.32 -18.66 -8.77
CA VAL A 119 -8.57 -17.90 -10.00
C VAL A 119 -7.98 -18.67 -11.18
N PHE A 120 -8.69 -18.75 -12.31
CA PHE A 120 -8.24 -19.47 -13.51
C PHE A 120 -7.88 -20.95 -13.25
N GLY A 121 -8.61 -21.59 -12.34
CA GLY A 121 -8.36 -22.99 -11.94
C GLY A 121 -7.07 -23.20 -11.14
N ARG A 122 -6.42 -22.13 -10.68
CA ARG A 122 -5.21 -22.20 -9.83
C ARG A 122 -5.45 -21.50 -8.51
N GLU A 123 -4.85 -22.04 -7.45
CA GLU A 123 -4.81 -21.37 -6.17
C GLU A 123 -3.62 -20.41 -6.12
N TYR A 124 -3.91 -19.18 -5.70
CA TYR A 124 -2.93 -18.13 -5.50
C TYR A 124 -2.93 -17.72 -4.04
N GLU A 125 -1.74 -17.62 -3.48
CA GLU A 125 -1.51 -16.88 -2.25
C GLU A 125 -1.20 -15.43 -2.60
N MET A 126 -1.77 -14.51 -1.83
CA MET A 126 -1.58 -13.08 -1.90
C MET A 126 -0.99 -12.62 -0.58
N SER A 127 0.03 -11.77 -0.63
CA SER A 127 0.62 -11.20 0.58
C SER A 127 1.02 -9.74 0.41
N ILE A 128 1.19 -9.06 1.54
CA ILE A 128 1.67 -7.68 1.60
C ILE A 128 2.96 -7.67 2.41
N GLY A 129 4.07 -7.31 1.77
CA GLY A 129 5.37 -7.13 2.39
C GLY A 129 5.67 -5.67 2.70
N LEU A 130 6.69 -5.46 3.54
CA LEU A 130 7.31 -4.16 3.74
C LEU A 130 8.08 -3.80 2.46
N GLY A 131 7.89 -2.58 1.97
CA GLY A 131 8.75 -2.01 0.93
C GLY A 131 9.40 -0.73 1.40
N GLU A 132 10.47 -0.35 0.71
CA GLU A 132 11.30 0.80 1.04
C GLU A 132 10.53 2.13 1.05
N ALA A 133 9.52 2.25 0.19
CA ALA A 133 8.75 3.48 0.01
C ALA A 133 7.25 3.20 -0.15
N GLY A 134 6.74 2.23 0.61
CA GLY A 134 5.35 1.77 0.57
C GLY A 134 5.23 0.25 0.48
N PRO A 135 4.01 -0.29 0.54
CA PRO A 135 3.77 -1.73 0.55
C PRO A 135 4.18 -2.41 -0.76
N VAL A 136 4.65 -3.66 -0.66
CA VAL A 136 4.86 -4.55 -1.80
C VAL A 136 3.78 -5.62 -1.79
N PHE A 137 2.90 -5.61 -2.79
CA PHE A 137 1.88 -6.63 -2.98
C PHE A 137 2.47 -7.78 -3.79
N LYS A 138 2.40 -8.99 -3.25
CA LYS A 138 2.93 -10.21 -3.88
C LYS A 138 1.81 -11.20 -4.13
N ILE A 139 1.93 -11.95 -5.22
CA ILE A 139 1.06 -13.06 -5.57
C ILE A 139 1.93 -14.24 -5.96
N ARG A 140 1.69 -15.39 -5.35
CA ARG A 140 2.39 -16.64 -5.62
C ARG A 140 1.39 -17.70 -6.03
N ALA A 141 1.63 -18.37 -7.15
CA ALA A 141 0.90 -19.58 -7.49
C ALA A 141 1.28 -20.70 -6.51
N LEU A 142 0.30 -21.28 -5.81
CA LEU A 142 0.55 -22.42 -4.92
C LEU A 142 0.67 -23.75 -5.67
N SER A 143 0.14 -23.80 -6.90
CA SER A 143 0.23 -24.96 -7.78
C SER A 143 1.01 -24.63 -9.05
N GLY A 144 1.98 -25.48 -9.39
CA GLY A 144 2.84 -25.35 -10.57
C GLY A 144 4.22 -24.75 -10.26
N PRO A 145 5.00 -24.35 -11.29
CA PRO A 145 6.26 -23.64 -11.06
C PRO A 145 5.92 -22.37 -10.26
N GLY A 146 6.58 -22.18 -9.11
CA GLY A 146 6.27 -21.15 -8.11
C GLY A 146 6.48 -19.73 -8.62
N GLN A 147 5.69 -19.33 -9.61
CA GLN A 147 5.74 -18.04 -10.25
C GLN A 147 5.20 -17.01 -9.27
N GLU A 148 6.02 -16.01 -9.02
CA GLU A 148 5.71 -14.89 -8.17
C GLU A 148 5.55 -13.63 -9.02
N PHE A 149 4.56 -12.82 -8.65
CA PHE A 149 4.27 -11.54 -9.26
C PHE A 149 4.18 -10.49 -8.17
N GLU A 150 4.75 -9.32 -8.41
CA GLU A 150 4.75 -8.25 -7.41
C GLU A 150 4.46 -6.88 -7.99
N GLY A 151 4.07 -5.95 -7.12
CA GLY A 151 3.97 -4.55 -7.47
C GLY A 151 3.57 -3.66 -6.28
N PRO A 152 3.74 -2.33 -6.43
CA PRO A 152 3.40 -1.33 -5.40
C PRO A 152 1.90 -1.10 -5.17
N THR A 153 1.02 -1.74 -5.94
CA THR A 153 -0.43 -1.61 -5.78
C THR A 153 -1.09 -2.98 -5.84
N PRO A 154 -2.25 -3.20 -5.20
CA PRO A 154 -2.89 -4.52 -5.18
C PRO A 154 -3.31 -5.01 -6.58
N THR A 155 -3.52 -4.09 -7.53
CA THR A 155 -3.94 -4.44 -8.89
C THR A 155 -2.78 -4.91 -9.76
N GLN A 156 -1.59 -4.34 -9.59
CA GLN A 156 -0.45 -4.60 -10.47
C GLN A 156 -0.02 -6.09 -10.54
N PRO A 157 0.18 -6.82 -9.44
CA PRO A 157 0.58 -8.22 -9.54
C PRO A 157 -0.55 -9.07 -10.17
N TRP A 158 -1.82 -8.75 -9.91
CA TRP A 158 -2.94 -9.43 -10.58
C TRP A 158 -3.00 -9.12 -12.08
N THR A 159 -2.61 -7.90 -12.51
CA THR A 159 -2.51 -7.57 -13.93
C THR A 159 -1.46 -8.46 -14.60
N ALA A 160 -0.32 -8.67 -13.93
CA ALA A 160 0.74 -9.54 -14.43
C ALA A 160 0.26 -11.01 -14.53
N VAL A 161 -0.51 -11.51 -13.55
CA VAL A 161 -1.17 -12.82 -13.63
C VAL A 161 -2.10 -12.89 -14.86
N CYS A 162 -2.95 -11.88 -15.06
CA CYS A 162 -3.86 -11.84 -16.21
C CYS A 162 -3.14 -11.83 -17.56
N LEU A 163 -2.00 -11.12 -17.66
CA LEU A 163 -1.15 -11.11 -18.85
C LEU A 163 -0.50 -12.48 -19.09
N ALA A 164 0.02 -13.12 -18.04
CA ALA A 164 0.60 -14.46 -18.13
C ALA A 164 -0.43 -15.51 -18.62
N HIS A 165 -1.68 -15.38 -18.18
CA HIS A 165 -2.79 -16.24 -18.59
C HIS A 165 -3.52 -15.77 -19.87
N ARG A 166 -3.12 -14.65 -20.48
CA ARG A 166 -3.72 -14.07 -21.71
C ARG A 166 -5.24 -13.90 -21.66
N THR A 167 -5.77 -13.53 -20.50
CA THR A 167 -7.23 -13.51 -20.26
C THR A 167 -7.93 -12.22 -20.71
N GLY A 168 -7.20 -11.12 -20.88
CA GLY A 168 -7.75 -9.79 -21.19
C GLY A 168 -8.73 -9.24 -20.13
N GLN A 169 -8.88 -9.92 -18.99
CA GLN A 169 -9.89 -9.62 -17.99
C GLN A 169 -9.54 -8.33 -17.23
N ARG A 170 -10.52 -7.41 -17.11
CA ARG A 170 -10.42 -6.30 -16.18
C ARG A 170 -10.51 -6.83 -14.74
N ILE A 171 -9.57 -6.42 -13.92
CA ILE A 171 -9.43 -6.88 -12.54
C ILE A 171 -9.53 -5.71 -11.54
N SER A 172 -9.94 -6.05 -10.32
CA SER A 172 -9.87 -5.17 -9.16
C SER A 172 -8.98 -5.84 -8.13
N GLY A 173 -7.74 -5.35 -7.97
CA GLY A 173 -6.81 -5.84 -6.97
C GLY A 173 -7.41 -5.87 -5.56
N PRO A 174 -8.01 -4.76 -5.07
CA PRO A 174 -8.65 -4.74 -3.75
C PRO A 174 -9.71 -5.83 -3.58
N GLN A 175 -10.51 -6.09 -4.61
CA GLN A 175 -11.53 -7.14 -4.56
C GLN A 175 -10.91 -8.54 -4.48
N TYR A 176 -9.80 -8.77 -5.18
CA TYR A 176 -9.13 -10.07 -5.18
C TYR A 176 -8.43 -10.33 -3.84
N PHE A 177 -7.81 -9.30 -3.26
CA PHE A 177 -7.22 -9.35 -1.92
C PHE A 177 -8.25 -9.46 -0.79
N GLY A 178 -9.54 -9.21 -1.05
CA GLY A 178 -10.61 -9.28 -0.04
C GLY A 178 -10.93 -7.93 0.62
N PHE A 179 -10.26 -6.85 0.23
CA PHE A 179 -10.45 -5.51 0.79
C PHE A 179 -11.76 -4.82 0.35
N SER A 180 -12.50 -5.41 -0.58
CA SER A 180 -13.83 -4.92 -0.96
C SER A 180 -14.95 -5.53 -0.10
N ASP A 181 -14.62 -6.26 0.96
CA ASP A 181 -15.59 -6.91 1.85
C ASP A 181 -15.57 -6.33 3.26
N ALA A 182 -16.76 -6.10 3.79
CA ALA A 182 -17.01 -5.55 5.11
C ALA A 182 -16.33 -6.35 6.24
N LEU A 183 -16.30 -7.68 6.17
CA LEU A 183 -15.69 -8.51 7.20
C LEU A 183 -14.18 -8.30 7.26
N THR A 184 -13.53 -8.20 6.09
CA THR A 184 -12.11 -7.85 6.02
C THR A 184 -11.87 -6.46 6.58
N GLN A 185 -12.71 -5.48 6.23
CA GLN A 185 -12.54 -4.12 6.72
C GLN A 185 -12.70 -4.03 8.23
N ARG A 186 -13.69 -4.73 8.76
CA ARG A 186 -13.94 -4.85 10.19
C ARG A 186 -12.78 -5.53 10.92
N ALA A 187 -12.24 -6.61 10.35
CA ALA A 187 -11.06 -7.29 10.89
C ALA A 187 -9.83 -6.38 10.92
N ILE A 188 -9.59 -5.60 9.84
CA ILE A 188 -8.50 -4.62 9.78
C ILE A 188 -8.73 -3.48 10.77
N ALA A 189 -9.97 -3.00 10.91
CA ALA A 189 -10.29 -1.92 11.86
C ALA A 189 -10.05 -2.32 13.32
N GLY A 190 -10.14 -3.60 13.65
CA GLY A 190 -9.71 -4.12 14.95
C GLY A 190 -8.21 -3.94 15.24
N LEU A 191 -7.39 -3.62 14.24
CA LEU A 191 -5.96 -3.34 14.40
C LEU A 191 -5.64 -1.84 14.58
N TYR A 192 -6.64 -0.97 14.40
CA TYR A 192 -6.46 0.48 14.45
C TYR A 192 -6.38 0.99 15.88
N ASP A 193 -5.56 2.02 16.07
CA ASP A 193 -5.74 2.93 17.19
C ASP A 193 -6.90 3.92 16.93
N ALA A 194 -7.22 4.76 17.92
CA ALA A 194 -8.31 5.72 17.81
C ALA A 194 -8.11 6.75 16.68
N ARG A 195 -6.86 7.14 16.37
CA ARG A 195 -6.55 8.11 15.32
C ARG A 195 -6.71 7.47 13.94
N GLU A 196 -6.25 6.24 13.79
CA GLU A 196 -6.34 5.45 12.56
C GLU A 196 -7.80 5.08 12.22
N LEU A 197 -8.59 4.70 13.23
CA LEU A 197 -10.02 4.47 13.05
C LEU A 197 -10.74 5.75 12.58
N ALA A 198 -10.44 6.89 13.20
CA ALA A 198 -10.97 8.17 12.77
C ALA A 198 -10.52 8.54 11.34
N ALA A 199 -9.28 8.20 10.96
CA ALA A 199 -8.76 8.41 9.61
C ALA A 199 -9.50 7.53 8.57
N ALA A 200 -9.70 6.24 8.87
CA ALA A 200 -10.48 5.32 8.03
C ALA A 200 -11.91 5.82 7.81
N LEU A 201 -12.55 6.32 8.87
CA LEU A 201 -13.92 6.84 8.81
C LEU A 201 -14.03 8.19 8.10
N LYS A 202 -13.05 9.09 8.25
CA LYS A 202 -13.08 10.44 7.65
C LYS A 202 -12.37 10.54 6.30
N GLU A 203 -12.05 9.41 5.68
CA GLU A 203 -11.28 9.33 4.43
C GLU A 203 -9.90 10.05 4.50
N GLY A 204 -9.32 10.11 5.70
CA GLY A 204 -8.00 10.70 5.97
C GLY A 204 -6.89 9.66 6.08
N THR A 205 -5.62 10.05 6.02
CA THR A 205 -4.49 9.13 6.25
C THR A 205 -3.80 9.40 7.58
N ALA A 206 -3.54 8.35 8.35
CA ALA A 206 -2.62 8.44 9.48
C ALA A 206 -1.21 8.69 8.92
N ARG A 207 -0.62 9.83 9.30
CA ARG A 207 0.73 10.22 8.90
C ARG A 207 1.69 9.94 10.04
N ALA A 208 2.94 9.59 9.70
CA ALA A 208 4.01 9.58 10.69
C ALA A 208 4.16 10.98 11.30
N GLU A 209 4.42 11.05 12.62
CA GLU A 209 4.60 12.31 13.34
C GLU A 209 5.89 13.03 12.89
N GLU A 210 6.92 12.27 12.49
CA GLU A 210 8.17 12.79 11.94
C GLU A 210 8.47 12.16 10.58
N LEU A 211 8.88 12.99 9.62
CA LEU A 211 9.32 12.54 8.30
C LEU A 211 10.79 12.16 8.33
N CYS A 212 11.13 11.02 7.73
CA CYS A 212 12.52 10.68 7.48
C CYS A 212 13.15 11.63 6.43
N GLY A 213 14.47 11.53 6.25
CA GLY A 213 15.20 12.39 5.31
C GLY A 213 14.69 12.25 3.87
N GLU A 214 14.40 11.03 3.46
CA GLU A 214 13.91 10.67 2.13
C GLU A 214 12.49 11.18 1.90
N GLU A 215 11.59 11.05 2.88
CA GLU A 215 10.23 11.61 2.81
C GLU A 215 10.24 13.14 2.68
N ARG A 216 11.16 13.80 3.38
CA ARG A 216 11.37 15.24 3.27
C ARG A 216 11.89 15.59 1.87
N ALA A 217 12.88 14.87 1.38
CA ALA A 217 13.41 15.05 0.03
C ALA A 217 12.32 14.90 -1.03
N VAL A 218 11.45 13.88 -0.92
CA VAL A 218 10.33 13.68 -1.85
C VAL A 218 9.39 14.88 -1.84
N ARG A 219 9.07 15.45 -0.68
CA ARG A 219 8.23 16.66 -0.61
C ARG A 219 8.89 17.84 -1.32
N GLU A 220 10.20 18.03 -1.13
CA GLU A 220 10.95 19.09 -1.81
C GLU A 220 11.01 18.85 -3.33
N PHE A 221 11.28 17.62 -3.76
CA PHE A 221 11.39 17.27 -5.18
C PHE A 221 10.07 17.34 -5.93
N VAL A 222 8.93 17.01 -5.28
CA VAL A 222 7.59 17.23 -5.87
C VAL A 222 7.34 18.72 -6.14
N GLY A 223 8.02 19.63 -5.43
CA GLY A 223 7.98 21.06 -5.70
C GLY A 223 8.67 21.46 -7.01
N LEU A 224 9.44 20.58 -7.64
CA LEU A 224 10.09 20.86 -8.92
C LEU A 224 9.08 20.78 -10.08
N PRO A 225 9.14 21.72 -11.05
CA PRO A 225 8.21 21.74 -12.17
C PRO A 225 8.18 20.42 -12.96
N GLY A 226 7.01 19.80 -13.04
CA GLY A 226 6.81 18.55 -13.79
C GLY A 226 7.30 17.29 -13.10
N VAL A 227 7.80 17.37 -11.86
CA VAL A 227 8.18 16.20 -11.07
C VAL A 227 6.98 15.68 -10.28
N GLY A 228 6.48 14.52 -10.71
CA GLY A 228 5.48 13.77 -9.95
C GLY A 228 6.10 13.02 -8.77
N ARG A 229 5.25 12.57 -7.84
CA ARG A 229 5.67 11.85 -6.63
C ARG A 229 6.52 10.60 -6.93
N GLY A 230 6.21 9.85 -7.99
CA GLY A 230 6.99 8.65 -8.37
C GLY A 230 8.44 8.98 -8.72
N VAL A 231 8.65 10.02 -9.53
CA VAL A 231 9.99 10.51 -9.88
C VAL A 231 10.72 11.03 -8.65
N ALA A 232 10.04 11.87 -7.85
CA ALA A 232 10.60 12.38 -6.60
C ALA A 232 11.06 11.25 -5.67
N THR A 233 10.27 10.17 -5.56
CA THR A 233 10.62 9.00 -4.75
C THR A 233 11.87 8.31 -5.28
N SER A 234 11.94 8.09 -6.59
CA SER A 234 13.10 7.47 -7.23
C SER A 234 14.35 8.32 -7.00
N LEU A 235 14.23 9.63 -7.13
CA LEU A 235 15.31 10.58 -6.92
C LEU A 235 15.78 10.66 -5.46
N ALA A 236 14.88 10.45 -4.48
CA ALA A 236 15.21 10.45 -3.06
C ALA A 236 15.88 9.15 -2.60
N LEU A 237 15.63 8.04 -3.28
CA LEU A 237 16.10 6.70 -2.89
C LEU A 237 17.30 6.23 -3.71
N THR A 238 17.55 6.84 -4.87
CA THR A 238 18.67 6.45 -5.73
C THR A 238 20.02 6.71 -5.05
N GLU A 239 20.92 5.74 -5.22
CA GLU A 239 22.34 5.87 -4.89
C GLU A 239 23.20 6.00 -6.15
N ALA A 240 22.59 5.92 -7.33
CA ALA A 240 23.28 6.05 -8.61
C ALA A 240 23.89 7.45 -8.80
N LEU A 241 23.38 8.45 -8.08
CA LEU A 241 23.82 9.84 -8.12
C LEU A 241 24.87 10.11 -7.02
N GLY A 242 26.08 9.57 -7.21
CA GLY A 242 27.21 9.82 -6.30
C GLY A 242 27.34 8.86 -5.12
N GLY A 243 26.73 7.67 -5.18
CA GLY A 243 26.90 6.60 -4.19
C GLY A 243 26.21 6.85 -2.86
N ARG A 244 25.31 7.84 -2.79
CA ARG A 244 24.57 8.21 -1.59
C ARG A 244 23.20 8.79 -1.96
N ARG A 245 22.26 8.72 -1.02
CA ARG A 245 20.92 9.31 -1.16
C ARG A 245 20.93 10.81 -0.88
N HIS A 246 20.27 11.58 -1.73
CA HIS A 246 20.07 13.01 -1.52
C HIS A 246 18.79 13.27 -0.72
N THR A 247 18.94 13.54 0.58
CA THR A 247 17.82 13.75 1.51
C THR A 247 17.19 15.16 1.47
N CYS A 248 17.67 16.04 0.58
CA CYS A 248 17.05 17.34 0.32
C CYS A 248 17.54 17.93 -1.02
N LEU A 249 16.81 18.93 -1.53
CA LEU A 249 17.14 19.63 -2.77
C LEU A 249 18.47 20.39 -2.70
N ARG A 250 18.82 20.89 -1.51
CA ARG A 250 20.13 21.53 -1.29
C ARG A 250 21.27 20.54 -1.52
N SER A 251 21.16 19.32 -1.02
CA SER A 251 22.19 18.28 -1.18
C SER A 251 22.35 17.88 -2.64
N LEU A 252 21.24 17.66 -3.36
CA LEU A 252 21.25 17.32 -4.77
C LEU A 252 21.85 18.44 -5.63
N ARG A 253 21.46 19.70 -5.37
CA ARG A 253 22.00 20.88 -6.07
C ARG A 253 23.50 21.04 -5.84
N ALA A 254 23.95 20.89 -4.59
CA ALA A 254 25.37 21.01 -4.26
C ALA A 254 26.21 19.96 -5.00
N TRP A 255 25.71 18.72 -5.08
CA TRP A 255 26.37 17.65 -5.83
C TRP A 255 26.37 17.88 -7.34
N ALA A 256 25.21 18.22 -7.93
CA ALA A 256 25.08 18.43 -9.38
C ALA A 256 25.88 19.64 -9.89
N ARG A 257 26.09 20.67 -9.06
CA ARG A 257 26.83 21.90 -9.39
C ARG A 257 28.33 21.81 -9.16
N GLN A 258 28.83 20.66 -8.68
CA GLN A 258 30.26 20.52 -8.43
C GLN A 258 31.04 20.54 -9.75
N GLU A 259 31.95 21.49 -9.89
CA GLU A 259 32.71 21.68 -11.13
C GLU A 259 33.73 20.55 -11.35
N GLY A 260 33.95 20.19 -12.62
CA GLY A 260 34.97 19.22 -13.02
C GLY A 260 34.64 17.75 -12.75
N THR A 261 33.43 17.42 -12.26
CA THR A 261 33.06 16.04 -11.90
C THR A 261 32.15 15.33 -12.90
N GLY A 262 31.51 16.07 -13.82
CA GLY A 262 30.50 15.51 -14.73
C GLY A 262 29.16 15.14 -14.06
N HIS A 263 28.94 15.50 -12.78
CA HIS A 263 27.71 15.14 -12.05
C HIS A 263 26.44 15.67 -12.71
N ALA A 264 26.48 16.85 -13.32
CA ALA A 264 25.34 17.40 -14.06
C ALA A 264 24.95 16.47 -15.24
N GLN A 265 25.92 16.00 -16.01
CA GLN A 265 25.67 15.06 -17.11
C GLN A 265 25.12 13.73 -16.58
N GLN A 266 25.69 13.22 -15.48
CA GLN A 266 25.21 11.99 -14.84
C GLN A 266 23.75 12.12 -14.37
N LEU A 267 23.37 13.27 -13.78
CA LEU A 267 21.99 13.54 -13.40
C LEU A 267 21.06 13.58 -14.61
N GLU A 268 21.49 14.24 -15.69
CA GLU A 268 20.71 14.30 -16.93
C GLU A 268 20.50 12.90 -17.51
N ASP A 269 21.57 12.11 -17.65
CA ASP A 269 21.52 10.75 -18.20
C ASP A 269 20.60 9.86 -17.36
N TRP A 270 20.70 9.95 -16.03
CA TRP A 270 19.82 9.23 -15.11
C TRP A 270 18.36 9.66 -15.30
N LEU A 271 18.07 10.96 -15.38
CA LEU A 271 16.72 11.47 -15.59
C LEU A 271 16.11 11.00 -16.93
N ARG A 272 16.96 10.72 -17.92
CA ARG A 272 16.52 10.32 -19.26
C ARG A 272 16.38 8.82 -19.45
N THR A 273 17.19 8.02 -18.76
CA THR A 273 17.38 6.60 -19.11
C THR A 273 17.27 5.64 -17.93
N SER A 274 17.30 6.12 -16.69
CA SER A 274 17.33 5.24 -15.51
C SER A 274 16.09 4.35 -15.43
N SER A 275 16.31 3.05 -15.27
CA SER A 275 15.27 2.06 -15.00
C SER A 275 14.61 2.24 -13.63
N GLU A 276 15.20 3.04 -12.74
CA GLU A 276 14.61 3.39 -11.44
C GLU A 276 13.40 4.33 -11.60
N LEU A 277 13.33 5.08 -12.70
CA LEU A 277 12.21 5.96 -12.97
C LEU A 277 10.96 5.19 -13.38
N PRO A 278 9.75 5.71 -13.07
CA PRO A 278 8.52 5.12 -13.57
C PRO A 278 8.54 5.00 -15.09
N GLY A 279 8.30 3.81 -15.63
CA GLY A 279 8.31 3.59 -17.08
C GLY A 279 7.32 4.47 -17.85
N SER A 280 6.23 4.91 -17.22
CA SER A 280 5.31 5.92 -17.79
C SER A 280 5.96 7.28 -17.99
N THR A 281 6.83 7.70 -17.07
CA THR A 281 7.62 8.93 -17.18
C THR A 281 8.58 8.86 -18.36
N LEU A 282 9.33 7.75 -18.47
CA LEU A 282 10.30 7.58 -19.56
C LEU A 282 9.65 7.56 -20.95
N ARG A 283 8.43 7.03 -21.05
CA ARG A 283 7.64 7.01 -22.30
C ARG A 283 6.98 8.34 -22.63
N TRP A 284 6.97 9.32 -21.73
CA TRP A 284 6.29 10.59 -21.94
C TRP A 284 7.20 11.56 -22.72
N PRO A 285 6.87 11.95 -23.98
CA PRO A 285 7.79 12.76 -24.78
C PRO A 285 8.13 14.13 -24.16
N ALA A 286 7.17 14.75 -23.47
CA ALA A 286 7.40 16.04 -22.82
C ALA A 286 8.39 15.95 -21.66
N TRP A 287 8.53 14.77 -21.03
CA TRP A 287 9.55 14.54 -20.01
C TRP A 287 10.94 14.84 -20.56
N GLN A 288 11.28 14.18 -21.67
CA GLN A 288 12.58 14.30 -22.34
C GLN A 288 12.81 15.69 -22.93
N LEU A 289 11.79 16.25 -23.59
CA LEU A 289 11.94 17.47 -24.39
C LEU A 289 11.82 18.76 -23.59
N ARG A 290 11.10 18.74 -22.46
CA ARG A 290 10.75 19.96 -21.73
C ARG A 290 11.05 19.88 -20.24
N ILE A 291 10.68 18.77 -19.59
CA ILE A 291 10.82 18.67 -18.14
C ILE A 291 12.28 18.50 -17.74
N VAL A 292 13.01 17.52 -18.30
CA VAL A 292 14.43 17.30 -17.97
C VAL A 292 15.28 18.56 -18.22
N PRO A 293 15.19 19.26 -19.36
CA PRO A 293 15.93 20.53 -19.54
C PRO A 293 15.55 21.62 -18.53
N GLY A 294 14.28 21.68 -18.11
CA GLY A 294 13.84 22.56 -17.02
C GLY A 294 14.48 22.19 -15.69
N LEU A 295 14.47 20.91 -15.34
CA LEU A 295 15.07 20.40 -14.10
C LEU A 295 16.58 20.61 -14.06
N MET A 296 17.28 20.39 -15.17
CA MET A 296 18.72 20.64 -15.23
C MET A 296 19.03 22.11 -14.95
N ARG A 297 18.25 23.06 -15.49
CA ARG A 297 18.39 24.48 -15.15
C ARG A 297 18.12 24.77 -13.67
N ASP A 298 17.11 24.15 -13.07
CA ASP A 298 16.74 24.37 -11.68
C ASP A 298 17.70 23.71 -10.66
N ILE A 299 18.31 22.59 -11.03
CA ILE A 299 19.16 21.76 -10.16
C ILE A 299 20.64 22.06 -10.42
N ALA A 300 21.13 21.82 -11.62
CA ALA A 300 22.54 22.02 -11.99
C ALA A 300 22.86 23.49 -12.32
N GLY A 301 21.85 24.34 -12.49
CA GLY A 301 22.05 25.72 -12.97
C GLY A 301 22.06 25.77 -14.50
N ALA A 302 22.13 26.97 -15.07
CA ALA A 302 22.28 27.10 -16.51
C ALA A 302 23.63 26.51 -16.94
N HIS A 303 23.60 25.45 -17.75
CA HIS A 303 24.74 25.12 -18.61
C HIS A 303 25.06 26.38 -19.41
N ARG A 304 26.13 27.08 -19.05
CA ARG A 304 26.76 28.02 -19.98
C ARG A 304 27.46 27.15 -21.02
N SER A 305 26.77 26.91 -22.12
CA SER A 305 27.43 26.62 -23.40
C SER A 305 28.37 27.76 -23.75
#